data_AF-A0A3B9P9U0-F1
#
_entry.id   AF-A0A3B9P9U0-F1
#
_cell.length_a   1.000
_cell.length_b   1.000
_cell.length_c   1.000
_cell.angle_alpha   90.00
_cell.angle_beta   90.00
_cell.angle_gamma   90.00
#
_symmetry.space_group_name_H-M   'P 1'
#
loop_
_entity.id
_entity.type
_entity.pdbx_description
1 polymer ?
#
loop_
_entity_poly.entity_id
_entity_poly.type
_entity_poly.pdbx_seq_one_letter_code
_entity_poly.pdbx_strand_id
1 'polypeptide(L)'
;METGKFAESFNSLIELHSKVAHLNIAIKRLYPIAVVFGKHFFIYDVERSAYQFRKRAPLPMPIPVGIRAAFQLEDYGGRIACVVTPEVFDSTDGYVTILHEFVHCYQYETCEQTLKMQLDIARHAQEQGNFMWEIEHPFPYTAVNFIEPYQAFLDALKSEDHKILLSSRKMLKTYLGLHDFEYMVWQEWKEGFARWVENLVKRQLGLLENKGGINPPFSRVSFYAGGEAFIHYLSKREPSLVNDLPSLFNKLQLV
;
A
#
# COMPACT_ATOMS: atom_id res chain seq x y z
N MET A 1 24.77 -11.20 21.13
CA MET A 1 23.97 -12.25 20.47
C MET A 1 22.70 -11.64 19.85
N GLU A 2 22.82 -10.70 18.91
CA GLU A 2 21.66 -10.06 18.25
C GLU A 2 21.63 -10.30 16.73
N THR A 3 22.74 -10.73 16.13
CA THR A 3 22.91 -10.84 14.67
C THR A 3 22.17 -12.02 14.02
N GLY A 4 21.80 -13.06 14.79
CA GLY A 4 21.15 -14.27 14.26
C GLY A 4 19.68 -14.45 14.63
N LYS A 5 19.07 -13.54 15.41
CA LYS A 5 17.75 -13.74 16.02
C LYS A 5 16.62 -14.03 15.01
N PHE A 6 16.71 -13.45 13.82
CA PHE A 6 15.70 -13.56 12.76
C PHE A 6 16.22 -14.28 11.51
N ALA A 7 17.35 -14.98 11.60
CA ALA A 7 17.98 -15.59 10.43
C ALA A 7 17.06 -16.60 9.72
N GLU A 8 16.39 -17.47 10.48
CA GLU A 8 15.42 -18.42 9.92
C GLU A 8 14.22 -17.71 9.29
N SER A 9 13.67 -16.68 9.97
CA SER A 9 12.57 -15.88 9.45
C SER A 9 12.93 -15.22 8.11
N PHE A 10 14.13 -14.66 7.98
CA PHE A 10 14.58 -14.07 6.72
C PHE A 10 14.81 -15.10 5.63
N ASN A 11 15.28 -16.31 5.97
CA ASN A 11 15.38 -17.40 5.00
C ASN A 11 13.98 -17.80 4.49
N SER A 12 12.98 -17.91 5.37
CA SER A 12 11.59 -18.16 4.99
C SER A 12 11.02 -17.05 4.11
N LEU A 13 11.33 -15.78 4.41
CA LEU A 13 10.94 -14.66 3.56
C LEU A 13 11.56 -14.74 2.16
N ILE A 14 12.85 -15.07 2.06
CA ILE A 14 13.54 -15.23 0.77
C ILE A 14 12.93 -16.39 -0.03
N GLU A 15 12.66 -17.51 0.63
CA GLU A 15 12.01 -18.66 -0.01
C GLU A 15 10.61 -18.29 -0.53
N LEU A 16 9.79 -17.64 0.29
CA LEU A 16 8.46 -17.17 -0.13
C LEU A 16 8.58 -16.17 -1.28
N HIS A 17 9.46 -15.18 -1.19
CA HIS A 17 9.70 -14.19 -2.24
C HIS A 17 10.10 -14.87 -3.55
N SER A 18 10.96 -15.89 -3.53
CA SER A 18 11.36 -16.63 -4.75
C SER A 18 10.17 -17.25 -5.50
N LYS A 19 9.11 -17.62 -4.78
CA LYS A 19 7.88 -18.21 -5.35
C LYS A 19 6.95 -17.16 -5.95
N VAL A 20 7.07 -15.89 -5.58
CA VAL A 20 6.04 -14.86 -5.92
C VAL A 20 6.60 -13.58 -6.55
N ALA A 21 7.93 -13.38 -6.57
CA ALA A 21 8.58 -12.19 -7.12
C ALA A 21 8.31 -11.95 -8.63
N HIS A 22 7.82 -12.97 -9.33
CA HIS A 22 7.45 -12.88 -10.74
C HIS A 22 6.05 -12.32 -10.98
N LEU A 23 5.20 -12.20 -9.93
CA LEU A 23 3.80 -11.80 -10.07
C LEU A 23 3.64 -10.31 -10.40
N ASN A 24 4.50 -9.44 -9.88
CA ASN A 24 4.51 -8.02 -10.19
C ASN A 24 5.89 -7.39 -9.98
N ILE A 25 6.24 -6.38 -10.77
CA ILE A 25 7.52 -5.68 -10.68
C ILE A 25 7.76 -5.04 -9.30
N ALA A 26 6.70 -4.60 -8.61
CA ALA A 26 6.78 -3.93 -7.32
C ALA A 26 7.34 -4.83 -6.19
N ILE A 27 7.20 -6.15 -6.32
CA ILE A 27 7.71 -7.14 -5.36
C ILE A 27 8.84 -7.98 -5.94
N LYS A 28 9.47 -7.54 -7.04
CA LYS A 28 10.58 -8.26 -7.68
C LYS A 28 11.89 -8.17 -6.87
N ARG A 29 12.01 -7.12 -6.04
CA ARG A 29 13.18 -6.82 -5.24
C ARG A 29 12.84 -6.95 -3.76
N LEU A 30 13.86 -7.34 -3.00
CA LEU A 30 13.84 -7.29 -1.54
C LEU A 30 14.32 -5.91 -1.08
N TYR A 31 13.75 -5.40 0.02
CA TYR A 31 14.09 -4.12 0.63
C TYR A 31 14.68 -4.31 2.04
N PRO A 32 15.37 -3.30 2.59
CA PRO A 32 15.78 -3.34 3.99
C PRO A 32 14.58 -3.58 4.93
N ILE A 33 14.80 -4.35 5.99
CA ILE A 33 13.81 -4.59 7.05
C ILE A 33 14.38 -4.09 8.37
N ALA A 34 13.65 -3.19 9.02
CA ALA A 34 13.90 -2.76 10.39
C ALA A 34 12.93 -3.45 11.35
N VAL A 35 13.45 -4.37 12.15
CA VAL A 35 12.68 -5.03 13.20
C VAL A 35 12.71 -4.17 14.47
N VAL A 36 11.55 -3.72 14.91
CA VAL A 36 11.36 -2.95 16.13
C VAL A 36 11.34 -3.90 17.31
N PHE A 37 12.32 -3.78 18.21
CA PHE A 37 12.36 -4.57 19.43
C PHE A 37 12.84 -3.73 20.62
N GLY A 38 12.00 -3.62 21.64
CA GLY A 38 12.22 -2.68 22.74
C GLY A 38 12.23 -1.24 22.24
N LYS A 39 13.33 -0.52 22.48
CA LYS A 39 13.51 0.89 22.08
C LYS A 39 14.45 1.08 20.88
N HIS A 40 14.62 0.04 20.06
CA HIS A 40 15.55 0.07 18.94
C HIS A 40 14.96 -0.51 17.65
N PHE A 41 15.43 0.01 16.51
CA PHE A 41 15.41 -0.70 15.24
C PHE A 41 16.62 -1.62 15.14
N PHE A 42 16.38 -2.85 14.70
CA PHE A 42 17.39 -3.79 14.23
C PHE A 42 17.28 -3.87 12.72
N ILE A 43 18.21 -3.23 12.02
CA ILE A 43 18.15 -3.04 10.57
C ILE A 43 18.91 -4.18 9.89
N TYR A 44 18.21 -4.84 8.98
CA TYR A 44 18.72 -5.89 8.12
C TYR A 44 18.59 -5.47 6.65
N ASP A 45 19.58 -5.82 5.83
CA ASP A 45 19.54 -5.54 4.40
C ASP A 45 20.16 -6.72 3.63
N VAL A 46 19.77 -6.86 2.37
CA VAL A 46 20.19 -7.99 1.53
C VAL A 46 21.62 -7.79 1.04
N GLU A 47 22.46 -8.79 1.28
CA GLU A 47 23.79 -8.92 0.71
C GLU A 47 23.97 -10.31 0.14
N ARG A 48 24.45 -10.43 -1.11
CA ARG A 48 24.71 -11.73 -1.76
C ARG A 48 23.52 -12.70 -1.61
N SER A 49 22.30 -12.18 -1.78
CA SER A 49 21.03 -12.92 -1.68
C SER A 49 20.60 -13.40 -0.29
N ALA A 50 21.21 -12.88 0.79
CA ALA A 50 20.79 -13.16 2.16
C ALA A 50 20.65 -11.86 2.97
N TYR A 51 19.68 -11.81 3.89
CA TYR A 51 19.60 -10.69 4.83
C TYR A 51 20.76 -10.74 5.83
N GLN A 52 21.42 -9.60 6.00
CA GLN A 52 22.50 -9.41 6.95
C GLN A 52 22.14 -8.29 7.91
N PHE A 53 22.46 -8.48 9.19
CA PHE A 53 22.37 -7.40 10.16
C PHE A 53 23.31 -6.26 9.78
N ARG A 54 22.79 -5.03 9.75
CA ARG A 54 23.56 -3.83 9.39
C ARG A 54 23.86 -2.97 10.59
N LYS A 55 22.82 -2.65 11.36
CA LYS A 55 22.89 -1.61 12.38
C LYS A 55 21.77 -1.78 13.40
N ARG A 56 22.07 -1.37 14.62
CA ARG A 56 21.05 -1.04 15.64
C ARG A 56 20.91 0.48 15.70
N ALA A 57 19.69 0.99 15.68
CA ALA A 57 19.37 2.41 15.78
C ALA A 57 18.34 2.65 16.89
N PRO A 58 18.36 3.79 17.60
CA PRO A 58 17.27 4.15 18.49
C PRO A 58 15.98 4.41 17.70
N LEU A 59 14.82 4.25 18.33
CA LEU A 59 13.57 4.69 17.71
C LEU A 59 13.46 6.23 17.75
N PRO A 60 13.08 6.90 16.65
CA PRO A 60 12.91 8.35 16.62
C PRO A 60 11.67 8.80 17.40
N MET A 61 10.71 7.88 17.58
CA MET A 61 9.46 8.07 18.31
C MET A 61 8.96 6.72 18.83
N PRO A 62 8.03 6.68 19.79
CA PRO A 62 7.37 5.44 20.19
C PRO A 62 6.70 4.77 18.98
N ILE A 63 7.07 3.53 18.70
CA ILE A 63 6.46 2.73 17.64
C ILE A 63 5.52 1.71 18.31
N PRO A 64 4.23 1.65 17.91
CA PRO A 64 3.29 0.71 18.51
C PRO A 64 3.64 -0.75 18.16
N VAL A 65 3.30 -1.65 19.07
CA VAL A 65 3.34 -3.10 18.78
C VAL A 65 2.34 -3.41 17.67
N GLY A 66 2.73 -4.24 16.70
CA GLY A 66 1.92 -4.57 15.54
C GLY A 66 2.19 -3.69 14.32
N ILE A 67 3.17 -2.78 14.37
CA ILE A 67 3.49 -1.91 13.23
C ILE A 67 3.83 -2.72 11.98
N ARG A 68 3.28 -2.31 10.85
CA ARG A 68 3.61 -2.79 9.50
C ARG A 68 3.55 -1.53 8.64
N ALA A 69 4.72 -1.03 8.24
CA ALA A 69 4.82 0.23 7.52
C ALA A 69 6.10 0.28 6.69
N ALA A 70 6.09 1.09 5.64
CA ALA A 70 7.29 1.48 4.89
C ALA A 70 7.59 2.95 5.12
N PHE A 71 8.77 3.27 5.64
CA PHE A 71 9.22 4.66 5.78
C PHE A 71 10.75 4.78 5.79
N GLN A 72 11.24 6.00 5.57
CA GLN A 72 12.68 6.27 5.48
C GLN A 72 13.34 6.19 6.86
N LEU A 73 14.52 5.59 6.89
CA LEU A 73 15.34 5.53 8.09
C LEU A 73 16.51 6.50 7.93
N GLU A 74 16.44 7.66 8.59
CA GLU A 74 17.52 8.66 8.61
C GLU A 74 18.86 8.05 9.06
N ASP A 75 18.79 7.24 10.11
CA ASP A 75 19.92 6.48 10.66
C ASP A 75 20.48 5.42 9.68
N TYR A 76 19.86 5.23 8.53
CA TYR A 76 20.31 4.34 7.47
C TYR A 76 20.43 5.08 6.12
N GLY A 77 20.85 6.34 6.18
CA GLY A 77 21.13 7.16 4.98
C GLY A 77 19.87 7.58 4.24
N GLY A 78 18.74 7.71 4.95
CA GLY A 78 17.45 8.09 4.36
C GLY A 78 16.83 7.01 3.47
N ARG A 79 17.34 5.77 3.50
CA ARG A 79 16.78 4.68 2.69
C ARG A 79 15.41 4.27 3.21
N ILE A 80 14.49 3.98 2.28
CA ILE A 80 13.20 3.38 2.60
C ILE A 80 13.41 1.96 3.13
N ALA A 81 12.65 1.58 4.15
CA ALA A 81 12.68 0.24 4.73
C ALA A 81 11.28 -0.20 5.14
N CYS A 82 11.07 -1.52 5.11
CA CYS A 82 9.93 -2.15 5.75
C CYS A 82 10.18 -2.23 7.26
N VAL A 83 9.26 -1.68 8.05
CA VAL A 83 9.37 -1.56 9.49
C VAL A 83 8.29 -2.42 10.13
N VAL A 84 8.73 -3.36 10.97
CA VAL A 84 7.87 -4.40 11.55
C VAL A 84 8.23 -4.69 12.99
N THR A 85 7.27 -5.18 13.76
CA THR A 85 7.53 -5.86 15.04
C THR A 85 7.60 -7.38 14.84
N PRO A 86 8.28 -8.13 15.73
CA PRO A 86 8.68 -9.52 15.49
C PRO A 86 7.55 -10.49 15.16
N GLU A 87 6.35 -10.26 15.69
CA GLU A 87 5.19 -11.14 15.48
C GLU A 87 4.71 -11.18 14.03
N VAL A 88 5.27 -10.35 13.14
CA VAL A 88 5.09 -10.50 11.68
C VAL A 88 5.62 -11.84 11.17
N PHE A 89 6.59 -12.44 11.86
CA PHE A 89 7.22 -13.68 11.43
C PHE A 89 6.48 -14.94 11.90
N ASP A 90 5.42 -14.78 12.69
CA ASP A 90 4.69 -15.89 13.31
C ASP A 90 3.72 -16.60 12.35
N SER A 91 3.47 -16.04 11.16
CA SER A 91 2.54 -16.62 10.19
C SER A 91 2.88 -16.26 8.74
N THR A 92 2.41 -17.08 7.80
CA THR A 92 2.52 -16.81 6.36
C THR A 92 1.87 -15.48 5.96
N ASP A 93 0.71 -15.13 6.54
CA ASP A 93 0.05 -13.83 6.31
C ASP A 93 0.93 -12.65 6.76
N GLY A 94 1.72 -12.83 7.82
CA GLY A 94 2.69 -11.83 8.25
C GLY A 94 3.81 -11.63 7.22
N TYR A 95 4.35 -12.70 6.63
CA TYR A 95 5.30 -12.57 5.51
C TYR A 95 4.68 -11.91 4.27
N VAL A 96 3.41 -12.21 3.96
CA VAL A 96 2.68 -11.54 2.88
C VAL A 96 2.54 -10.04 3.19
N THR A 97 2.32 -9.67 4.44
CA THR A 97 2.30 -8.26 4.88
C THR A 97 3.65 -7.58 4.69
N ILE A 98 4.78 -8.28 4.89
CA ILE A 98 6.11 -7.73 4.56
C ILE A 98 6.20 -7.40 3.06
N LEU A 99 5.69 -8.28 2.20
CA LEU A 99 5.67 -8.02 0.75
C LEU A 99 4.75 -6.86 0.38
N HIS A 100 3.64 -6.66 1.10
CA HIS A 100 2.81 -5.46 0.97
C HIS A 100 3.64 -4.19 1.23
N GLU A 101 4.41 -4.16 2.31
CA GLU A 101 5.30 -3.01 2.59
C GLU A 101 6.42 -2.85 1.56
N PHE A 102 6.86 -3.92 0.89
CA PHE A 102 7.79 -3.82 -0.24
C PHE A 102 7.16 -3.11 -1.44
N VAL A 103 5.85 -3.24 -1.65
CA VAL A 103 5.13 -2.46 -2.66
C VAL A 103 5.21 -0.96 -2.33
N HIS A 104 5.01 -0.59 -1.08
CA HIS A 104 5.17 0.80 -0.65
C HIS A 104 6.62 1.29 -0.79
N CYS A 105 7.60 0.45 -0.48
CA CYS A 105 9.01 0.78 -0.74
C CYS A 105 9.26 1.04 -2.24
N TYR A 106 8.69 0.21 -3.11
CA TYR A 106 8.77 0.40 -4.55
C TYR A 106 8.07 1.68 -5.04
N GLN A 107 6.86 1.95 -4.55
CA GLN A 107 6.13 3.19 -4.86
C GLN A 107 6.98 4.41 -4.49
N TYR A 108 7.54 4.41 -3.28
CA TYR A 108 8.40 5.46 -2.77
C TYR A 108 9.63 5.69 -3.65
N GLU A 109 10.38 4.63 -3.99
CA GLU A 109 11.61 4.73 -4.79
C GLU A 109 11.38 5.11 -6.26
N THR A 110 10.15 5.00 -6.76
CA THR A 110 9.85 5.18 -8.19
C THR A 110 9.12 6.47 -8.51
N CYS A 111 7.96 6.72 -7.89
CA CYS A 111 7.06 7.76 -8.37
C CYS A 111 6.18 8.42 -7.31
N GLU A 112 6.08 7.87 -6.10
CA GLU A 112 5.15 8.35 -5.06
C GLU A 112 5.30 9.86 -4.82
N GLN A 113 6.53 10.34 -4.60
CA GLN A 113 6.76 11.76 -4.30
C GLN A 113 6.38 12.66 -5.49
N THR A 114 6.76 12.26 -6.70
CA THR A 114 6.43 13.02 -7.92
C THR A 114 4.92 13.11 -8.14
N LEU A 115 4.19 12.01 -7.96
CA LEU A 115 2.74 11.98 -8.10
C LEU A 115 2.05 12.75 -6.96
N LYS A 116 2.52 12.59 -5.72
CA LYS A 116 2.00 13.29 -4.56
C LYS A 116 2.08 14.81 -4.75
N MET A 117 3.17 15.34 -5.29
CA MET A 117 3.31 16.78 -5.54
C MET A 117 2.43 17.33 -6.67
N GLN A 118 1.80 16.47 -7.48
CA GLN A 118 0.81 16.87 -8.47
C GLN A 118 -0.58 17.09 -7.85
N LEU A 119 -0.85 16.53 -6.66
CA LEU A 119 -2.10 16.68 -5.95
C LEU A 119 -2.20 18.05 -5.25
N ASP A 120 -3.33 18.72 -5.42
CA ASP A 120 -3.59 19.99 -4.73
C ASP A 120 -3.69 19.81 -3.22
N ILE A 121 -4.40 18.77 -2.77
CA ILE A 121 -4.52 18.43 -1.35
C ILE A 121 -3.16 18.24 -0.67
N ALA A 122 -2.22 17.57 -1.35
CA ALA A 122 -0.90 17.28 -0.78
C ALA A 122 -0.03 18.55 -0.70
N ARG A 123 -0.07 19.40 -1.73
CA ARG A 123 0.62 20.70 -1.70
C ARG A 123 0.07 21.60 -0.58
N HIS A 124 -1.25 21.67 -0.46
CA HIS A 124 -1.91 22.46 0.59
C HIS A 124 -1.55 21.94 1.98
N ALA A 125 -1.55 20.62 2.18
CA ALA A 125 -1.14 20.00 3.43
C ALA A 125 0.32 20.31 3.77
N GLN A 126 1.23 20.29 2.78
CA GLN A 126 2.63 20.65 2.96
C GLN A 126 2.81 22.11 3.39
N GLU A 127 2.09 23.05 2.77
CA GLU A 127 2.12 24.47 3.13
C GLU A 127 1.66 24.71 4.58
N GLN A 128 0.75 23.89 5.07
CA GLN A 128 0.24 23.92 6.44
C GLN A 128 1.08 23.11 7.44
N GLY A 129 2.12 22.40 6.99
CA GLY A 129 2.88 21.47 7.83
C GLY A 129 2.09 20.24 8.29
N ASN A 130 0.98 19.92 7.62
CA ASN A 130 0.16 18.74 7.90
C ASN A 130 0.72 17.51 7.18
N PHE A 131 1.71 16.86 7.79
CA PHE A 131 2.29 15.63 7.26
C PHE A 131 1.39 14.39 7.43
N MET A 132 0.30 14.51 8.21
CA MET A 132 -0.62 13.40 8.55
C MET A 132 -1.90 13.40 7.71
N TRP A 133 -1.99 14.23 6.66
CA TRP A 133 -3.20 14.37 5.85
C TRP A 133 -3.68 13.04 5.24
N GLU A 134 -2.77 12.14 4.83
CA GLU A 134 -3.15 10.82 4.30
C GLU A 134 -3.91 9.96 5.33
N ILE A 135 -3.77 10.27 6.62
CA ILE A 135 -4.36 9.53 7.71
C ILE A 135 -5.59 10.23 8.28
N GLU A 136 -5.49 11.55 8.48
CA GLU A 136 -6.42 12.35 9.27
C GLU A 136 -7.38 13.20 8.43
N HIS A 137 -7.29 13.14 7.09
CA HIS A 137 -8.16 13.91 6.20
C HIS A 137 -9.65 13.67 6.51
N PRO A 138 -10.45 14.72 6.79
CA PRO A 138 -11.85 14.60 7.15
C PRO A 138 -12.70 14.32 5.90
N PHE A 139 -12.86 13.04 5.57
CA PHE A 139 -13.64 12.62 4.41
C PHE A 139 -15.11 12.29 4.76
N PRO A 140 -16.10 12.61 3.89
CA PRO A 140 -17.54 12.43 4.16
C PRO A 140 -18.03 10.97 4.02
N TYR A 141 -17.43 10.03 4.73
CA TYR A 141 -17.72 8.58 4.61
C TYR A 141 -19.18 8.18 4.86
N THR A 142 -19.90 8.96 5.66
CA THR A 142 -21.30 8.68 6.05
C THR A 142 -22.32 9.47 5.23
N ALA A 143 -21.88 10.33 4.31
CA ALA A 143 -22.78 11.13 3.51
C ALA A 143 -23.46 10.27 2.43
N VAL A 144 -24.78 10.36 2.31
CA VAL A 144 -25.57 9.62 1.30
C VAL A 144 -25.06 9.89 -0.11
N ASN A 145 -24.74 11.15 -0.41
CA ASN A 145 -24.20 11.58 -1.71
C ASN A 145 -22.81 10.99 -2.04
N PHE A 146 -22.11 10.42 -1.06
CA PHE A 146 -20.91 9.60 -1.27
C PHE A 146 -21.26 8.10 -1.31
N ILE A 147 -22.03 7.62 -0.33
CA ILE A 147 -22.35 6.20 -0.16
C ILE A 147 -23.00 5.63 -1.43
N GLU A 148 -24.04 6.29 -1.95
CA GLU A 148 -24.80 5.79 -3.10
C GLU A 148 -23.91 5.61 -4.36
N PRO A 149 -23.19 6.64 -4.85
CA PRO A 149 -22.34 6.46 -6.02
C PRO A 149 -21.12 5.59 -5.74
N TYR A 150 -20.57 5.56 -4.52
CA TYR A 150 -19.45 4.67 -4.21
C TYR A 150 -19.89 3.20 -4.20
N GLN A 151 -21.05 2.88 -3.64
CA GLN A 151 -21.62 1.52 -3.71
C GLN A 151 -21.93 1.12 -5.15
N ALA A 152 -22.54 2.02 -5.95
CA ALA A 152 -22.80 1.77 -7.37
C ALA A 152 -21.51 1.53 -8.17
N PHE A 153 -20.43 2.24 -7.84
CA PHE A 153 -19.10 2.00 -8.40
C PHE A 153 -18.57 0.60 -8.06
N LEU A 154 -18.65 0.18 -6.79
CA LEU A 154 -18.21 -1.16 -6.37
C LEU A 154 -19.04 -2.27 -7.02
N ASP A 155 -20.36 -2.09 -7.12
CA ASP A 155 -21.26 -3.05 -7.75
C ASP A 155 -20.98 -3.16 -9.26
N ALA A 156 -20.71 -2.02 -9.92
CA ALA A 156 -20.32 -1.98 -11.33
C ALA A 156 -18.98 -2.66 -11.61
N LEU A 157 -18.02 -2.59 -10.68
CA LEU A 157 -16.77 -3.35 -10.79
C LEU A 157 -17.01 -4.86 -10.74
N LYS A 158 -17.95 -5.30 -9.88
CA LYS A 158 -18.32 -6.71 -9.74
C LYS A 158 -19.09 -7.24 -10.95
N SER A 159 -20.00 -6.45 -11.52
CA SER A 159 -20.77 -6.82 -12.71
C SER A 159 -20.05 -6.50 -14.02
N GLU A 160 -18.88 -5.88 -13.95
CA GLU A 160 -18.11 -5.34 -15.08
C GLU A 160 -18.91 -4.34 -15.96
N ASP A 161 -19.91 -3.66 -15.39
CA ASP A 161 -20.73 -2.65 -16.06
C ASP A 161 -19.94 -1.33 -16.23
N HIS A 162 -19.31 -1.19 -17.40
CA HIS A 162 -18.50 -0.02 -17.72
C HIS A 162 -19.29 1.29 -17.66
N LYS A 163 -20.57 1.29 -18.06
CA LYS A 163 -21.35 2.53 -18.13
C LYS A 163 -21.67 3.05 -16.73
N ILE A 164 -22.09 2.16 -15.82
CA ILE A 164 -22.36 2.51 -14.43
C ILE A 164 -21.07 2.91 -13.71
N LEU A 165 -19.96 2.23 -14.00
CA LEU A 165 -18.65 2.57 -13.45
C LEU A 165 -18.28 4.04 -13.76
N LEU A 166 -18.32 4.43 -15.04
CA LEU A 166 -18.01 5.82 -15.46
C LEU A 166 -18.97 6.84 -14.84
N SER A 167 -20.28 6.57 -14.87
CA SER A 167 -21.26 7.52 -14.32
C SER A 167 -21.12 7.70 -12.81
N SER A 168 -20.83 6.61 -12.08
CA SER A 168 -20.65 6.63 -10.63
C SER A 168 -19.39 7.41 -10.24
N ARG A 169 -18.28 7.22 -10.97
CA ARG A 169 -17.06 8.00 -10.76
C ARG A 169 -17.24 9.49 -11.03
N LYS A 170 -17.96 9.84 -12.10
CA LYS A 170 -18.33 11.24 -12.39
C LYS A 170 -19.19 11.85 -11.28
N MET A 171 -20.15 11.11 -10.74
CA MET A 171 -20.96 11.55 -9.60
C MET A 171 -20.10 11.79 -8.36
N LEU A 172 -19.21 10.86 -8.02
CA LEU A 172 -18.26 11.00 -6.90
C LEU A 172 -17.41 12.26 -7.07
N LYS A 173 -16.81 12.46 -8.24
CA LYS A 173 -15.97 13.63 -8.53
C LYS A 173 -16.73 14.95 -8.39
N THR A 174 -17.99 14.96 -8.81
CA THR A 174 -18.84 16.16 -8.71
C THR A 174 -19.20 16.49 -7.27
N TYR A 175 -19.53 15.47 -6.46
CA TYR A 175 -19.93 15.66 -5.07
C TYR A 175 -18.76 15.99 -4.15
N LEU A 176 -17.66 15.23 -4.25
CA LEU A 176 -16.48 15.34 -3.38
C LEU A 176 -15.71 16.64 -3.63
N GLY A 177 -15.81 17.22 -4.83
CA GLY A 177 -14.93 18.31 -5.22
C GLY A 177 -13.48 17.84 -5.36
N LEU A 178 -12.54 18.79 -5.40
CA LEU A 178 -11.16 18.48 -5.75
C LEU A 178 -10.43 17.64 -4.69
N HIS A 179 -10.32 18.16 -3.46
CA HIS A 179 -9.46 17.56 -2.42
C HIS A 179 -9.94 16.18 -1.97
N ASP A 180 -11.23 16.00 -1.73
CA ASP A 180 -11.77 14.70 -1.33
C ASP A 180 -11.64 13.68 -2.46
N PHE A 181 -11.86 14.08 -3.71
CA PHE A 181 -11.67 13.17 -4.84
C PHE A 181 -10.19 12.79 -5.01
N GLU A 182 -9.27 13.75 -4.92
CA GLU A 182 -7.83 13.47 -4.94
C GLU A 182 -7.41 12.53 -3.81
N TYR A 183 -7.89 12.76 -2.58
CA TYR A 183 -7.64 11.89 -1.44
C TYR A 183 -8.14 10.47 -1.69
N MET A 184 -9.38 10.31 -2.16
CA MET A 184 -9.94 8.99 -2.49
C MET A 184 -9.07 8.26 -3.53
N VAL A 185 -8.74 8.92 -4.64
CA VAL A 185 -7.92 8.33 -5.72
C VAL A 185 -6.50 8.02 -5.24
N TRP A 186 -5.93 8.87 -4.39
CA TRP A 186 -4.61 8.63 -3.79
C TRP A 186 -4.60 7.35 -2.96
N GLN A 187 -5.62 7.14 -2.12
CA GLN A 187 -5.74 5.92 -1.31
C GLN A 187 -6.02 4.68 -2.19
N GLU A 188 -6.87 4.81 -3.21
CA GLU A 188 -7.12 3.74 -4.19
C GLU A 188 -5.84 3.34 -4.93
N TRP A 189 -4.99 4.30 -5.30
CA TRP A 189 -3.73 4.04 -5.97
C TRP A 189 -2.67 3.47 -5.02
N LYS A 190 -2.44 4.09 -3.86
CA LYS A 190 -1.35 3.73 -2.95
C LYS A 190 -1.63 2.38 -2.30
N GLU A 191 -2.71 2.32 -1.53
CA GLU A 191 -3.08 1.17 -0.71
C GLU A 191 -3.85 0.11 -1.51
N GLY A 192 -4.68 0.55 -2.47
CA GLY A 192 -5.37 -0.38 -3.35
C GLY A 192 -4.43 -1.14 -4.28
N PHE A 193 -3.35 -0.52 -4.78
CA PHE A 193 -2.33 -1.24 -5.56
C PHE A 193 -1.55 -2.23 -4.70
N ALA A 194 -1.11 -1.82 -3.50
CA ALA A 194 -0.43 -2.71 -2.56
C ALA A 194 -1.31 -3.91 -2.19
N ARG A 195 -2.60 -3.68 -1.91
CA ARG A 195 -3.58 -4.75 -1.67
C ARG A 195 -3.83 -5.63 -2.89
N TRP A 196 -3.83 -5.07 -4.09
CA TRP A 196 -3.97 -5.86 -5.32
C TRP A 196 -2.80 -6.84 -5.50
N VAL A 197 -1.56 -6.37 -5.28
CA VAL A 197 -0.36 -7.22 -5.29
C VAL A 197 -0.40 -8.24 -4.15
N GLU A 198 -0.80 -7.83 -2.94
CA GLU A 198 -1.02 -8.73 -1.79
C GLU A 198 -1.98 -9.87 -2.16
N ASN A 199 -3.11 -9.56 -2.81
CA ASN A 199 -4.08 -10.57 -3.23
C ASN A 199 -3.57 -11.46 -4.37
N LEU A 200 -2.68 -10.98 -5.25
CA LEU A 200 -1.98 -11.86 -6.20
C LEU A 200 -1.11 -12.89 -5.46
N VAL A 201 -0.33 -12.44 -4.47
CA VAL A 201 0.49 -13.33 -3.63
C VAL A 201 -0.39 -14.32 -2.88
N LYS A 202 -1.46 -13.86 -2.24
CA LYS A 202 -2.40 -14.72 -1.49
C LYS A 202 -3.02 -15.80 -2.38
N ARG A 203 -3.47 -15.43 -3.58
CA ARG A 203 -3.97 -16.39 -4.58
C ARG A 203 -2.91 -17.44 -4.95
N GLN A 204 -1.68 -17.02 -5.23
CA GLN A 204 -0.57 -17.92 -5.57
C GLN A 204 -0.25 -18.92 -4.44
N LEU A 205 -0.45 -18.51 -3.18
CA LEU A 205 -0.21 -19.32 -1.99
C LEU A 205 -1.44 -20.09 -1.49
N GLY A 206 -2.61 -19.93 -2.13
CA GLY A 206 -3.87 -20.55 -1.67
C GLY A 206 -4.42 -19.96 -0.37
N LEU A 207 -4.07 -18.72 -0.04
CA LEU A 207 -4.55 -17.98 1.14
C LEU A 207 -5.84 -17.21 0.84
N LEU A 208 -6.59 -16.86 1.89
CA LEU A 208 -7.78 -16.03 1.78
C LEU A 208 -7.40 -14.59 1.40
N GLU A 209 -8.03 -14.06 0.36
CA GLU A 209 -7.84 -12.68 -0.09
C GLU A 209 -8.29 -11.66 0.95
N ASN A 210 -7.59 -10.52 1.01
CA ASN A 210 -7.98 -9.38 1.82
C ASN A 210 -9.09 -8.60 1.10
N LYS A 211 -10.32 -8.73 1.60
CA LYS A 211 -11.52 -8.02 1.11
C LYS A 211 -12.10 -7.04 2.13
N GLY A 212 -11.36 -6.72 3.19
CA GLY A 212 -11.83 -5.83 4.25
C GLY A 212 -12.16 -4.43 3.73
N GLY A 213 -13.28 -3.86 4.16
CA GLY A 213 -13.71 -2.50 3.78
C GLY A 213 -14.59 -2.41 2.52
N ILE A 214 -14.88 -3.53 1.84
CA ILE A 214 -15.71 -3.52 0.63
C ILE A 214 -17.19 -3.21 0.90
N ASN A 215 -17.67 -3.46 2.13
CA ASN A 215 -19.05 -3.21 2.53
C ASN A 215 -19.13 -2.02 3.51
N PRO A 216 -20.28 -1.34 3.59
CA PRO A 216 -20.53 -0.32 4.62
C PRO A 216 -20.42 -0.88 6.06
N PRO A 217 -20.16 -0.01 7.07
CA PRO A 217 -19.92 1.42 6.95
C PRO A 217 -18.58 1.72 6.27
N PHE A 218 -18.59 2.69 5.36
CA PHE A 218 -17.38 3.05 4.63
C PHE A 218 -16.38 3.79 5.52
N SER A 219 -15.11 3.60 5.20
CA SER A 219 -13.96 4.21 5.88
C SER A 219 -12.79 4.32 4.90
N ARG A 220 -11.63 4.80 5.36
CA ARG A 220 -10.41 4.81 4.54
C ARG A 220 -10.06 3.44 3.95
N VAL A 221 -10.30 2.37 4.72
CA VAL A 221 -10.06 0.98 4.28
C VAL A 221 -10.94 0.60 3.09
N SER A 222 -12.08 1.26 2.89
CA SER A 222 -12.94 1.05 1.73
C SER A 222 -12.29 1.49 0.43
N PHE A 223 -11.39 2.48 0.44
CA PHE A 223 -10.62 2.88 -0.73
C PHE A 223 -9.55 1.86 -1.09
N TYR A 224 -9.07 1.09 -0.11
CA TYR A 224 -8.08 0.05 -0.37
C TYR A 224 -8.75 -1.11 -1.11
N ALA A 225 -9.96 -1.48 -0.66
CA ALA A 225 -10.79 -2.48 -1.33
C ALA A 225 -11.29 -2.02 -2.70
N GLY A 226 -11.80 -0.78 -2.80
CA GLY A 226 -12.26 -0.21 -4.07
C GLY A 226 -11.13 -0.05 -5.09
N GLY A 227 -9.97 0.45 -4.64
CA GLY A 227 -8.75 0.54 -5.45
C GLY A 227 -8.29 -0.83 -5.94
N GLU A 228 -8.23 -1.84 -5.07
CA GLU A 228 -7.87 -3.21 -5.48
C GLU A 228 -8.82 -3.76 -6.55
N ALA A 229 -10.13 -3.62 -6.33
CA ALA A 229 -11.14 -4.08 -7.28
C ALA A 229 -11.05 -3.33 -8.62
N PHE A 230 -10.80 -2.02 -8.59
CA PHE A 230 -10.70 -1.21 -9.79
C PHE A 230 -9.42 -1.51 -10.57
N ILE A 231 -8.28 -1.62 -9.90
CA ILE A 231 -7.01 -2.01 -10.50
C ILE A 231 -7.14 -3.42 -11.09
N HIS A 232 -7.82 -4.35 -10.41
CA HIS A 232 -8.09 -5.67 -10.96
C HIS A 232 -8.93 -5.59 -12.25
N TYR A 233 -10.01 -4.81 -12.26
CA TYR A 233 -10.83 -4.57 -13.45
C TYR A 233 -10.00 -3.98 -14.61
N LEU A 234 -9.16 -2.98 -14.33
CA LEU A 234 -8.29 -2.35 -15.33
C LEU A 234 -7.23 -3.33 -15.85
N SER A 235 -6.63 -4.13 -14.98
CA SER A 235 -5.58 -5.11 -15.35
C SER A 235 -6.06 -6.16 -16.35
N LYS A 236 -7.35 -6.50 -16.34
CA LYS A 236 -7.97 -7.40 -17.33
C LYS A 236 -8.10 -6.76 -18.72
N ARG A 237 -8.24 -5.44 -18.77
CA ARG A 237 -8.52 -4.68 -20.01
C ARG A 237 -7.25 -4.09 -20.61
N GLU A 238 -6.36 -3.59 -19.77
CA GLU A 238 -5.10 -2.93 -20.11
C GLU A 238 -3.96 -3.50 -19.23
N PRO A 239 -3.48 -4.73 -19.50
CA PRO A 239 -2.53 -5.42 -18.62
C PRO A 239 -1.19 -4.71 -18.41
N SER A 240 -0.77 -3.84 -19.35
CA SER A 240 0.45 -3.05 -19.19
C SER A 240 0.35 -2.02 -18.06
N LEU A 241 -0.86 -1.59 -17.71
CA LEU A 241 -1.10 -0.48 -16.77
C LEU A 241 -0.56 -0.77 -15.37
N VAL A 242 -0.64 -2.02 -14.90
CA VAL A 242 -0.17 -2.43 -13.56
C VAL A 242 1.36 -2.54 -13.45
N ASN A 243 2.08 -2.26 -14.53
CA ASN A 243 3.55 -2.15 -14.55
C ASN A 243 4.03 -0.70 -14.74
N ASP A 244 3.10 0.25 -14.90
CA ASP A 244 3.37 1.68 -15.04
C ASP A 244 2.51 2.46 -14.03
N LEU A 245 3.05 2.63 -12.82
CA LEU A 245 2.30 3.23 -11.71
C LEU A 245 1.85 4.67 -11.97
N PRO A 246 2.64 5.55 -12.62
CA PRO A 246 2.16 6.86 -13.06
C PRO A 246 0.98 6.77 -14.03
N SER A 247 1.04 5.91 -15.05
CA SER A 247 -0.08 5.73 -15.97
C SER A 247 -1.31 5.16 -15.28
N LEU A 248 -1.13 4.22 -14.34
CA LEU A 248 -2.21 3.69 -13.51
C LEU A 248 -2.90 4.80 -12.71
N PHE A 249 -2.11 5.65 -12.05
CA PHE A 249 -2.64 6.79 -11.29
C PHE A 249 -3.47 7.73 -12.16
N ASN A 250 -2.92 8.11 -13.31
CA ASN A 250 -3.63 8.96 -14.28
C ASN A 250 -4.93 8.31 -14.74
N LYS A 251 -4.92 6.99 -14.99
CA LYS A 251 -6.13 6.27 -15.37
C LYS A 251 -7.18 6.36 -14.28
N LEU A 252 -6.82 6.13 -13.01
CA LEU A 252 -7.75 6.20 -11.87
C LEU A 252 -8.39 7.61 -11.75
N GLN A 253 -7.65 8.69 -12.03
CA GLN A 253 -8.18 10.07 -11.95
C GLN A 253 -9.16 10.48 -13.06
N LEU A 254 -8.99 9.90 -14.27
CA LEU A 254 -9.71 10.31 -15.48
C LEU A 254 -11.11 9.73 -15.59
N VAL A 255 -11.42 8.70 -14.81
CA VAL A 255 -12.67 7.95 -14.86
C VAL A 255 -13.74 8.63 -14.03
#